data_AF-A0A930WZ36-F1
#
_entry.id   AF-A0A930WZ36-F1
#
_cell.length_a   1.000
_cell.length_b   1.000
_cell.length_c   1.000
_cell.angle_alpha   90.00
_cell.angle_beta   90.00
_cell.angle_gamma   90.00
#
_symmetry.space_group_name_H-M   'P 1'
#
loop_
_entity.id
_entity.type
_entity.pdbx_description
1 polymer ?
#
loop_
_entity_poly.entity_id
_entity_poly.type
_entity_poly.pdbx_seq_one_letter_code
_entity_poly.pdbx_strand_id
1 'polypeptide(L)'
;MLEKILDLILTITNRSVDIETPILNYLITAETQRVLNIINCKTLPAELEHVIVHRVVGAYLQTNIVALVGVENLDVPTQIKMGDTQVSFGSKSAEDRLKEMAQIFANYGEGELTCFRRLKW
;
A
#
# COMPACT_ATOMS: atom_id res chain seq x y z
N MET A 1 5.98 -2.97 -11.77
CA MET A 1 5.43 -3.16 -10.41
C MET A 1 6.45 -2.91 -9.29
N LEU A 2 7.54 -3.68 -9.19
CA LEU A 2 8.53 -3.58 -8.09
C LEU A 2 9.19 -2.20 -7.95
N GLU A 3 9.69 -1.61 -9.05
CA GLU A 3 10.30 -0.28 -9.03
C GLU A 3 9.33 0.80 -8.53
N LYS A 4 8.06 0.73 -8.94
CA LYS A 4 7.01 1.67 -8.49
C LYS A 4 6.74 1.55 -7.00
N ILE A 5 6.80 0.33 -6.44
CA ILE A 5 6.64 0.07 -5.01
C ILE A 5 7.80 0.69 -4.23
N LEU A 6 9.03 0.49 -4.71
CA LEU A 6 10.24 1.02 -4.06
C LEU A 6 10.26 2.54 -4.06
N ASP A 7 9.90 3.18 -5.18
CA ASP A 7 9.82 4.64 -5.31
C ASP A 7 8.74 5.23 -4.39
N LEU A 8 7.57 4.58 -4.29
CA LEU A 8 6.52 4.97 -3.35
C LEU A 8 6.95 4.82 -1.88
N ILE A 9 7.66 3.74 -1.54
CA ILE A 9 8.17 3.56 -0.18
C ILE A 9 9.24 4.62 0.14
N LEU A 10 10.12 4.92 -0.81
CA LEU A 10 11.16 5.93 -0.64
C LEU A 10 10.56 7.32 -0.46
N THR A 11 9.59 7.72 -1.28
CA THR A 11 8.91 9.01 -1.15
C THR A 11 8.15 9.17 0.17
N ILE A 12 7.57 8.09 0.69
CA ILE A 12 6.80 8.11 1.94
C ILE A 12 7.69 8.04 3.19
N THR A 13 8.70 7.16 3.18
CA THR A 13 9.49 6.84 4.39
C THR A 13 10.87 7.50 4.41
N ASN A 14 11.23 8.19 3.32
CA ASN A 14 12.56 8.74 3.06
C ASN A 14 13.70 7.71 3.28
N ARG A 15 13.39 6.43 3.09
CA ARG A 15 14.28 5.30 3.34
C ARG A 15 14.32 4.41 2.12
N SER A 16 15.53 4.11 1.64
CA SER A 16 15.72 3.11 0.61
C SER A 16 15.54 1.72 1.22
N VAL A 17 14.51 1.01 0.78
CA VAL A 17 14.31 -0.40 1.13
C VAL A 17 15.03 -1.25 0.08
N ASP A 18 15.77 -2.25 0.56
CA ASP A 18 16.49 -3.15 -0.34
C ASP A 18 15.53 -4.11 -1.05
N ILE A 19 15.77 -4.32 -2.34
CA ILE A 19 14.97 -5.12 -3.26
C ILE A 19 14.99 -6.61 -2.84
N GLU A 20 16.06 -7.03 -2.17
CA GLU A 20 16.29 -8.41 -1.76
C GLU A 20 15.51 -8.84 -0.51
N THR A 21 14.70 -7.97 0.09
CA THR A 21 13.98 -8.32 1.32
C THR A 21 12.95 -9.42 1.03
N PRO A 22 13.10 -10.65 1.57
CA PRO A 22 12.18 -11.77 1.29
C PRO A 22 10.73 -11.45 1.71
N ILE A 23 10.60 -10.57 2.70
CA ILE A 23 9.32 -10.05 3.20
C ILE A 23 8.57 -9.28 2.11
N LEU A 24 9.26 -8.47 1.30
CA LEU A 24 8.61 -7.66 0.26
C LEU A 24 8.03 -8.54 -0.84
N ASN A 25 8.78 -9.55 -1.30
CA ASN A 25 8.30 -10.53 -2.28
C ASN A 25 7.11 -11.34 -1.74
N TYR A 26 7.14 -11.70 -0.45
CA TYR A 26 6.01 -12.35 0.20
C TYR A 26 4.76 -11.45 0.21
N LEU A 27 4.91 -10.18 0.57
CA LEU A 27 3.80 -9.20 0.58
C LEU A 27 3.20 -9.00 -0.81
N ILE A 28 4.04 -8.89 -1.85
CA ILE A 28 3.59 -8.77 -3.25
C ILE A 28 2.77 -10.00 -3.63
N THR A 29 3.27 -11.19 -3.33
CA THR A 29 2.59 -12.45 -3.68
C THR A 29 1.27 -12.59 -2.92
N ALA A 30 1.25 -12.26 -1.63
CA ALA A 30 0.07 -12.33 -0.78
C ALA A 30 -1.03 -11.36 -1.25
N GLU A 31 -0.69 -10.10 -1.52
CA GLU A 31 -1.67 -9.10 -1.98
C GLU A 31 -2.15 -9.39 -3.40
N THR A 32 -1.26 -9.86 -4.29
CA THR A 32 -1.65 -10.31 -5.63
C THR A 32 -2.67 -11.45 -5.53
N GLN A 33 -2.40 -12.47 -4.71
CA GLN A 33 -3.32 -13.59 -4.53
C GLN A 33 -4.65 -13.14 -3.91
N ARG A 34 -4.62 -12.21 -2.95
CA ARG A 34 -5.82 -11.64 -2.34
C ARG A 34 -6.70 -10.95 -3.37
N VAL A 35 -6.11 -10.13 -4.23
CA VAL A 35 -6.82 -9.47 -5.34
C VAL A 35 -7.39 -10.50 -6.31
N LEU A 36 -6.60 -11.49 -6.74
CA LEU A 36 -7.06 -12.56 -7.64
C LEU A 36 -8.25 -13.34 -7.06
N ASN A 37 -8.23 -13.61 -5.75
CA ASN A 37 -9.33 -14.27 -5.05
C ASN A 37 -10.60 -13.41 -5.02
N ILE A 38 -10.48 -12.08 -4.88
CA ILE A 38 -11.63 -11.16 -4.89
C ILE A 38 -12.25 -11.09 -6.29
N ILE A 39 -11.43 -10.94 -7.32
CA ILE A 39 -11.92 -10.81 -8.70
C ILE A 39 -12.29 -12.16 -9.35
N ASN A 40 -11.92 -13.28 -8.72
CA ASN A 40 -12.06 -14.64 -9.26
C ASN A 40 -11.39 -14.82 -10.64
N CYS A 41 -10.24 -14.16 -10.86
CA CYS A 41 -9.45 -14.29 -12.08
C CYS A 41 -8.16 -15.07 -11.80
N LYS A 42 -7.65 -15.75 -12.84
CA LYS A 42 -6.35 -16.45 -12.77
C LYS A 42 -5.18 -15.52 -13.09
N THR A 43 -5.44 -14.43 -13.78
CA THR A 43 -4.44 -13.47 -14.26
C THR A 43 -4.83 -12.07 -13.81
N LEU A 44 -3.85 -11.29 -13.37
CA LEU A 44 -4.08 -9.91 -12.98
C LEU A 44 -4.28 -9.03 -14.23
N PRO A 45 -5.37 -8.25 -14.32
CA PRO A 45 -5.51 -7.18 -15.30
C PRO A 45 -4.44 -6.10 -15.08
N ALA A 46 -3.86 -5.57 -16.16
CA ALA A 46 -2.88 -4.48 -16.08
C ALA A 46 -3.45 -3.22 -15.41
N GLU A 47 -4.75 -2.99 -15.56
CA GLU A 47 -5.48 -1.88 -14.93
C GLU A 47 -5.41 -1.95 -13.40
N LEU A 48 -5.30 -3.14 -12.80
CA LEU A 48 -5.21 -3.32 -11.34
C LEU A 48 -3.77 -3.31 -10.80
N GLU A 49 -2.75 -3.13 -11.66
CA GLU A 49 -1.35 -3.10 -11.19
C GLU A 49 -1.13 -1.99 -10.16
N HIS A 50 -1.72 -0.81 -10.39
CA HIS A 50 -1.61 0.32 -9.46
C HIS A 50 -2.28 0.02 -8.11
N VAL A 51 -3.38 -0.74 -8.08
CA VAL A 51 -4.04 -1.17 -6.83
C VAL A 51 -3.12 -2.06 -6.01
N ILE A 52 -2.42 -3.01 -6.64
CA ILE A 52 -1.45 -3.86 -5.94
C ILE A 52 -0.28 -3.05 -5.40
N VAL A 53 0.25 -2.12 -6.19
CA VAL A 53 1.35 -1.24 -5.74
C VAL A 53 0.95 -0.52 -4.45
N HIS A 54 -0.23 0.09 -4.41
CA HIS A 54 -0.72 0.80 -3.22
C HIS A 54 -0.94 -0.15 -2.03
N ARG A 55 -1.56 -1.31 -2.25
CA ARG A 55 -1.82 -2.29 -1.17
C ARG A 55 -0.55 -2.87 -0.57
N VAL A 56 0.44 -3.18 -1.39
CA VAL A 56 1.74 -3.70 -0.92
C VAL A 56 2.47 -2.65 -0.10
N VAL A 57 2.45 -1.38 -0.54
CA VAL A 57 3.03 -0.26 0.22
C VAL A 57 2.31 -0.11 1.57
N GLY A 58 0.98 -0.18 1.59
CA GLY A 58 0.18 -0.14 2.82
C GLY A 58 0.53 -1.28 3.78
N ALA A 59 0.61 -2.52 3.27
CA ALA A 59 0.98 -3.68 4.06
C ALA A 59 2.41 -3.58 4.61
N TYR A 60 3.36 -3.11 3.79
CA TYR A 60 4.74 -2.87 4.21
C TYR A 60 4.84 -1.81 5.31
N LEU A 61 4.12 -0.69 5.15
CA LEU A 61 4.04 0.34 6.17
C LEU A 61 3.47 -0.25 7.47
N GLN A 62 2.41 -1.05 7.39
CA GLN A 62 1.77 -1.67 8.55
C GLN A 62 2.68 -2.67 9.29
N THR A 63 3.49 -3.44 8.57
CA THR A 63 4.46 -4.36 9.19
C THR A 63 5.64 -3.64 9.82
N ASN A 64 6.01 -2.47 9.29
CA ASN A 64 7.20 -1.72 9.72
C ASN A 64 6.88 -0.51 10.61
N ILE A 65 5.63 -0.30 11.05
CA ILE A 65 5.22 0.85 11.87
C ILE A 65 6.14 1.02 13.09
N VAL A 66 6.42 -0.06 13.82
CA VAL A 66 7.25 -0.01 15.04
C VAL A 66 8.69 0.41 14.73
N ALA A 67 9.25 -0.03 13.61
CA ALA A 67 10.60 0.32 13.17
C ALA A 67 10.68 1.74 12.57
N LEU A 68 9.58 2.22 11.98
CA LEU A 68 9.48 3.56 11.39
C LEU A 68 9.29 4.63 12.48
N VAL A 69 8.45 4.35 13.47
CA VAL A 69 8.13 5.25 14.60
C VAL A 69 9.33 5.47 15.53
N GLY A 70 10.19 4.46 15.71
CA GLY A 70 11.39 4.57 16.56
C GLY A 70 12.49 5.49 16.01
N VAL A 71 12.29 6.12 14.85
CA VAL A 71 13.25 7.05 14.25
C VAL A 71 12.77 8.48 14.46
N GLU A 72 13.56 9.25 15.20
CA GLU A 72 13.32 10.64 15.65
C GLU A 72 13.05 11.67 14.51
N ASN A 73 12.97 11.24 13.25
CA ASN A 73 12.76 12.09 12.08
C ASN A 73 11.76 11.47 11.09
N LEU A 74 10.60 11.03 11.59
CA LEU A 74 9.52 10.57 10.72
C LEU A 74 8.64 11.76 10.32
N ASP A 75 9.02 12.45 9.25
CA ASP A 75 8.21 13.50 8.65
C ASP A 75 7.10 12.87 7.80
N VAL A 76 6.09 12.33 8.49
CA VAL A 76 4.92 11.74 7.82
C VAL A 76 4.13 12.88 7.18
N PRO A 77 3.94 12.89 5.85
CA PRO A 77 3.27 13.99 5.17
C PRO A 77 1.86 14.19 5.74
N THR A 78 1.59 15.40 6.23
CA THR A 78 0.32 15.80 6.86
C THR A 78 -0.88 15.67 5.92
N GLN A 79 -0.62 15.60 4.62
CA GLN A 79 -1.62 15.52 3.57
C GLN A 79 -1.12 14.67 2.41
N ILE A 80 -1.95 13.73 1.96
CA ILE A 80 -1.69 12.97 0.73
C ILE A 80 -2.83 13.22 -0.24
N LYS A 81 -2.47 13.56 -1.47
CA LYS A 81 -3.40 13.73 -2.57
C LYS A 81 -3.45 12.43 -3.39
N MET A 82 -4.48 11.63 -3.15
CA MET A 82 -4.76 10.39 -3.89
C MET A 82 -5.65 10.76 -5.09
N GLY A 83 -5.04 11.31 -6.14
CA GLY A 83 -5.75 11.81 -7.32
C GLY A 83 -6.64 13.02 -7.00
N ASP A 84 -7.96 12.84 -7.05
CA ASP A 84 -8.96 13.88 -6.75
C ASP A 84 -9.38 13.92 -5.28
N THR A 85 -8.89 12.98 -4.47
CA THR A 85 -9.17 12.93 -3.03
C THR A 85 -7.99 13.45 -2.21
N GLN A 86 -8.25 14.46 -1.39
CA GLN A 86 -7.30 14.99 -0.43
C GLN A 86 -7.58 14.38 0.94
N VAL A 87 -6.65 13.55 1.44
CA VAL A 87 -6.72 13.03 2.80
C VAL A 87 -5.83 13.91 3.68
N SER A 88 -6.45 14.64 4.60
CA SER A 88 -5.76 15.44 5.63
C SER A 88 -5.70 14.64 6.93
N PHE A 89 -4.50 14.31 7.38
CA PHE A 89 -4.29 13.59 8.64
C PHE A 89 -4.28 14.59 9.79
N GLY A 90 -5.47 14.94 10.29
CA GLY A 90 -5.63 15.91 11.38
C GLY A 90 -4.94 15.45 12.68
N SER A 91 -4.21 16.37 13.31
CA SER A 91 -3.72 16.43 14.72
C SER A 91 -3.59 15.15 15.56
N LYS A 92 -3.23 14.00 15.00
CA LYS A 92 -2.88 12.77 15.72
C LYS A 92 -1.36 12.60 15.78
N SER A 93 -0.87 11.77 16.71
CA SER A 93 0.55 11.40 16.82
C SER A 93 1.09 10.87 15.49
N ALA A 94 2.38 11.05 15.19
CA ALA A 94 2.98 10.59 13.93
C ALA A 94 2.74 9.09 13.67
N GLU A 95 2.68 8.29 14.74
CA GLU A 95 2.36 6.86 14.67
C GLU A 95 0.93 6.60 14.15
N ASP A 96 -0.05 7.35 14.66
CA ASP A 96 -1.45 7.19 14.30
C ASP A 96 -1.72 7.67 12.88
N ARG A 97 -1.01 8.72 12.43
CA ARG A 97 -1.05 9.15 11.02
C ARG A 97 -0.53 8.06 10.10
N LEU A 98 0.59 7.43 10.47
CA LEU A 98 1.18 6.37 9.66
C LEU A 98 0.30 5.12 9.63
N LYS A 99 -0.36 4.76 10.76
CA LYS A 99 -1.37 3.69 10.81
C LYS A 99 -2.56 3.99 9.90
N GLU A 100 -3.11 5.21 9.96
CA GLU A 100 -4.26 5.62 9.15
C GLU A 100 -3.91 5.63 7.66
N MET A 101 -2.73 6.13 7.32
CA MET A 101 -2.20 6.11 5.96
C MET A 101 -1.98 4.68 5.46
N ALA A 102 -1.39 3.79 6.27
CA ALA A 102 -1.21 2.39 5.92
C ALA A 102 -2.55 1.68 5.68
N GLN A 103 -3.58 1.98 6.49
CA GLN A 103 -4.92 1.43 6.29
C GLN A 103 -5.58 1.92 4.98
N ILE A 104 -5.41 3.19 4.64
CA ILE A 104 -5.94 3.75 3.38
C ILE A 104 -5.28 3.06 2.19
N PHE A 105 -3.96 2.89 2.21
CA PHE A 105 -3.23 2.18 1.16
C PHE A 105 -3.61 0.69 1.08
N ALA A 106 -3.81 0.02 2.23
CA ALA A 106 -4.23 -1.39 2.28
C ALA A 106 -5.65 -1.62 1.71
N ASN A 107 -6.55 -0.64 1.86
CA ASN A 107 -7.92 -0.71 1.35
C ASN A 107 -8.09 -0.01 -0.01
N TYR A 108 -6.99 0.45 -0.63
CA TYR A 108 -7.05 1.15 -1.90
C TYR A 108 -7.66 0.27 -3.01
N GLY A 109 -8.45 0.90 -3.89
CA GLY A 109 -9.02 0.25 -5.07
C GLY A 109 -10.16 -0.74 -4.82
N GLU A 110 -10.77 -0.81 -3.62
CA GLU A 110 -11.91 -1.72 -3.36
C GLU A 110 -13.09 -1.53 -4.33
N GLY A 111 -13.39 -0.28 -4.72
CA GLY A 111 -14.41 0.01 -5.72
C GLY A 111 -14.04 -0.53 -7.10
N GLU A 112 -12.78 -0.37 -7.52
CA GLU A 112 -12.28 -0.80 -8.83
C GLU A 112 -12.24 -2.32 -8.95
N LEU A 113 -11.93 -3.03 -7.86
CA LEU A 113 -11.97 -4.50 -7.82
C LEU A 113 -13.36 -5.06 -8.15
N THR A 114 -14.42 -4.31 -7.83
CA THR A 114 -15.80 -4.73 -8.10
C THR A 114 -16.08 -4.81 -9.61
N CYS A 115 -15.49 -3.92 -10.41
CA CYS A 115 -15.64 -3.91 -11.87
C CYS A 115 -15.05 -5.15 -12.55
N PHE A 116 -14.04 -5.79 -11.95
CA PHE A 116 -13.38 -6.98 -12.48
C PHE A 116 -13.87 -8.28 -11.85
N ARG A 117 -14.79 -8.22 -10.91
CA ARG A 117 -15.26 -9.39 -10.17
C ARG A 117 -16.10 -10.31 -11.05
N ARG A 118 -15.62 -11.54 -11.24
CA ARG A 118 -16.37 -12.62 -11.89
C ARG A 118 -17.19 -13.37 -10.86
N LEU A 119 -18.44 -13.67 -11.18
CA LEU A 119 -19.27 -14.57 -10.38
C LEU A 119 -18.72 -15.99 -10.51
N LYS A 120 -18.39 -16.60 -9.37
CA LYS A 120 -18.01 -18.00 -9.27
C LYS A 120 -19.10 -18.69 -8.46
N TRP A 121 -19.80 -19.60 -9.11
CA TRP A 121 -20.83 -20.45 -8.52
C TRP A 121 -20.21 -21.77 -8.07
#